data_AF-A0A124FFU6-F1
#
_entry.id   AF-A0A124FFU6-F1
#
_cell.length_a   1.000
_cell.length_b   1.000
_cell.length_c   1.000
_cell.angle_alpha   90.00
_cell.angle_beta   90.00
_cell.angle_gamma   90.00
#
_symmetry.space_group_name_H-M   'P 1'
#
loop_
_entity.id
_entity.type
_entity.pdbx_description
1 polymer ?
#
loop_
_entity_poly.entity_id
_entity_poly.type
_entity_poly.pdbx_seq_one_letter_code
_entity_poly.pdbx_strand_id
1 'polypeptide(L)'
;MENPLSGIFITKRLEQYRKLGIDYAALPVSFKDVLLVQLVKRLLRESSATPVTDVGGVNYSPLECRKTTIWLLWKVLRRIGKTFDELAISIYAQHFAECVEKGFDLSSFDLIHAHGMYTPPAGLVAQILSRKYSKPYVLTVHGSDV
;
A
#
# COMPACT_ATOMS: atom_id res chain seq x y z
N MET A 1 4.51 12.86 15.87
CA MET A 1 3.09 13.24 16.01
C MET A 1 2.40 12.74 14.75
N GLU A 2 1.47 11.80 14.89
CA GLU A 2 0.61 11.39 13.76
C GLU A 2 -0.33 12.56 13.43
N ASN A 3 -0.36 12.99 12.18
CA ASN A 3 -1.28 14.04 11.74
C ASN A 3 -2.57 13.35 11.27
N PRO A 4 -3.71 13.48 11.99
CA PRO A 4 -4.96 12.85 11.59
C PRO A 4 -5.50 13.35 10.23
N LEU A 5 -4.94 14.44 9.69
CA LEU A 5 -5.26 14.97 8.37
C LEU A 5 -4.36 14.41 7.25
N SER A 6 -3.31 13.63 7.56
CA SER A 6 -2.47 13.01 6.54
C SER A 6 -3.30 11.94 5.80
N GLY A 7 -3.74 12.27 4.59
CA GLY A 7 -4.62 11.41 3.79
C GLY A 7 -6.06 11.92 3.65
N ILE A 8 -6.41 13.11 4.16
CA ILE A 8 -7.77 13.69 4.04
C ILE A 8 -8.27 13.76 2.59
N PHE A 9 -7.36 13.98 1.63
CA PHE A 9 -7.68 14.00 0.20
C PHE A 9 -8.18 12.65 -0.31
N ILE A 10 -7.64 11.54 0.22
CA ILE A 10 -8.08 10.18 -0.11
C ILE A 10 -9.48 9.96 0.46
N THR A 11 -9.68 10.27 1.74
CA THR A 11 -10.99 10.14 2.39
C THR A 11 -12.06 10.97 1.68
N LYS A 12 -11.77 12.24 1.35
CA LYS A 12 -12.70 13.09 0.60
C LYS A 12 -13.01 12.57 -0.79
N ARG A 13 -12.06 11.93 -1.47
CA ARG A 13 -12.31 11.27 -2.76
C ARG A 13 -13.27 10.09 -2.61
N LEU A 14 -13.05 9.24 -1.62
CA LEU A 14 -13.90 8.08 -1.34
C LEU A 14 -15.32 8.51 -0.91
N GLU A 15 -15.46 9.61 -0.18
CA GLU A 15 -16.77 10.24 0.09
C GLU A 15 -17.49 10.64 -1.21
N GLN A 16 -16.78 11.19 -2.20
CA GLN A 16 -17.39 11.55 -3.49
C GLN A 16 -17.75 10.32 -4.33
N TYR A 17 -16.93 9.27 -4.31
CA TYR A 17 -17.26 8.00 -4.98
C TYR A 17 -18.60 7.46 -4.51
N ARG A 18 -18.82 7.43 -3.19
CA ARG A 18 -20.11 7.02 -2.62
C ARG A 18 -21.27 7.91 -3.08
N LYS A 19 -21.08 9.24 -3.14
CA LYS A 19 -22.11 10.19 -3.61
C LYS A 19 -22.45 10.01 -5.09
N LEU A 20 -21.50 9.53 -5.88
CA LEU A 20 -21.67 9.22 -7.30
C LEU A 20 -22.23 7.81 -7.55
N GLY A 21 -22.54 7.04 -6.49
CA GLY A 21 -23.03 5.66 -6.61
C GLY A 21 -21.95 4.66 -7.02
N ILE A 22 -20.67 4.97 -6.78
CA ILE A 22 -19.55 4.07 -7.04
C ILE A 22 -19.30 3.22 -5.80
N ASP A 23 -19.45 1.91 -5.94
CA ASP A 23 -19.04 0.94 -4.93
C ASP A 23 -17.52 0.76 -4.95
N TYR A 24 -16.90 0.69 -3.77
CA TYR A 24 -15.45 0.54 -3.66
C TYR A 24 -15.04 -0.28 -2.43
N ALA A 25 -13.87 -0.91 -2.54
CA ALA A 25 -13.11 -1.40 -1.41
C ALA A 25 -11.85 -0.55 -1.25
N ALA A 26 -11.62 0.00 -0.06
CA ALA A 26 -10.46 0.84 0.23
C ALA A 26 -9.41 0.05 1.00
N LEU A 27 -8.25 -0.17 0.36
CA LEU A 27 -7.11 -0.85 0.95
C LEU A 27 -6.01 0.17 1.30
N PRO A 28 -5.68 0.38 2.59
CA PRO A 28 -4.48 1.11 2.92
C PRO A 28 -3.26 0.27 2.54
N VAL A 29 -2.28 0.89 1.87
CA VAL A 29 -0.96 0.28 1.63
C VAL A 29 -0.18 0.32 2.94
N SER A 30 -0.57 -0.52 3.90
CA SER A 30 0.07 -0.65 5.19
C SER A 30 0.30 -2.13 5.49
N PHE A 31 1.52 -2.46 5.89
CA PHE A 31 1.87 -3.82 6.33
C PHE A 31 1.97 -3.83 7.84
N LYS A 32 1.42 -4.86 8.50
CA LYS A 32 1.75 -5.12 9.90
C LYS A 32 3.23 -5.49 10.01
N ASP A 33 3.95 -4.81 10.89
CA ASP A 33 5.36 -5.11 11.18
C ASP A 33 5.47 -6.49 11.84
N VAL A 34 6.32 -7.37 11.30
CA VAL A 34 6.73 -8.60 11.98
C VAL A 34 7.52 -8.28 13.25
N LEU A 35 7.49 -9.19 14.24
CA LEU A 35 8.13 -9.05 15.55
C LEU A 35 9.59 -8.57 15.48
N LEU A 36 10.36 -9.07 14.51
CA LEU A 36 11.76 -8.67 14.30
C LEU A 36 11.88 -7.21 13.81
N VAL A 37 10.96 -6.76 12.96
CA VAL A 37 10.89 -5.36 12.51
C VAL A 37 10.52 -4.43 13.67
N GLN A 38 9.63 -4.87 14.57
CA GLN A 38 9.28 -4.12 15.78
C GLN A 38 10.49 -3.96 16.71
N LEU A 39 11.30 -5.02 16.85
CA LEU A 39 12.57 -5.00 17.58
C LEU A 39 13.57 -4.01 16.97
N VAL A 40 13.75 -4.05 15.64
CA VAL A 40 14.61 -3.11 14.91
C VAL A 40 14.10 -1.67 15.02
N LYS A 41 12.79 -1.43 14.91
CA LYS A 41 12.19 -0.11 15.08
C LYS A 41 12.37 0.45 16.50
N ARG A 42 12.22 -0.40 17.53
CA ARG A 42 12.53 -0.03 18.92
C ARG A 42 13.99 0.37 19.09
N LEU A 43 14.90 -0.38 18.48
CA LEU A 43 16.34 -0.09 18.52
C LEU A 43 16.67 1.23 17.80
N LEU A 44 15.99 1.50 16.68
CA LEU A 44 16.16 2.71 15.87
C LEU A 44 15.29 3.91 16.31
N ARG A 45 14.49 3.78 17.39
CA ARG A 45 13.52 4.80 17.86
C ARG A 45 12.52 5.26 16.78
N GLU A 46 12.17 4.40 15.82
CA GLU A 46 11.16 4.70 14.80
C GLU A 46 9.74 4.46 15.35
N SER A 47 8.79 5.35 15.07
CA SER A 47 7.38 5.19 15.47
C SER A 47 6.67 4.10 14.66
N SER A 48 5.93 3.23 15.35
CA SER A 48 4.98 2.29 14.74
C SER A 48 3.65 2.99 14.49
N ALA A 49 3.26 3.16 13.22
CA ALA A 49 1.95 3.69 12.88
C ALA A 49 0.89 2.58 12.98
N THR A 50 -0.21 2.84 13.68
CA THR A 50 -1.37 1.93 13.72
C THR A 50 -2.21 2.11 12.45
N PRO A 51 -2.63 1.02 11.76
CA PRO A 51 -3.49 1.14 10.60
C PRO A 51 -4.83 1.78 11.00
N VAL A 52 -5.20 2.87 10.33
CA VAL A 52 -6.49 3.53 10.56
C VAL A 52 -7.59 2.72 9.86
N THR A 53 -8.63 2.33 10.60
CA THR A 53 -9.71 1.46 10.12
C THR A 53 -10.97 2.22 9.70
N ASP A 54 -11.23 3.40 10.28
CA ASP A 54 -12.34 4.27 9.90
C ASP A 54 -11.91 5.74 9.98
N VAL A 55 -12.14 6.50 8.90
CA VAL A 55 -12.07 7.97 8.90
C VAL A 55 -13.26 8.51 8.12
N GLY A 56 -14.10 9.32 8.77
CA GLY A 56 -15.21 10.00 8.11
C GLY A 56 -16.28 9.05 7.54
N GLY A 57 -16.45 7.86 8.12
CA GLY A 57 -17.42 6.86 7.64
C GLY A 57 -16.99 6.19 6.34
N VAL A 58 -15.70 6.23 6.01
CA VAL A 58 -15.04 5.40 5.00
C VAL A 58 -14.37 4.23 5.72
N ASN A 59 -14.82 3.02 5.40
CA ASN A 59 -14.26 1.80 5.96
C ASN A 59 -13.03 1.38 5.15
N TYR A 60 -11.87 1.40 5.80
CA TYR A 60 -10.65 0.84 5.24
C TYR A 60 -10.59 -0.63 5.63
N SER A 61 -10.41 -1.52 4.65
CA SER A 61 -10.22 -2.95 4.88
C SER A 61 -8.71 -3.24 4.92
N PRO A 62 -8.03 -3.07 6.06
CA PRO A 62 -6.61 -3.38 6.14
C PRO A 62 -6.40 -4.87 5.90
N LEU A 63 -5.58 -5.20 4.92
CA LEU A 63 -5.13 -6.58 4.76
C LEU A 63 -4.01 -6.87 5.75
N GLU A 64 -4.06 -8.07 6.33
CA GLU A 64 -2.98 -8.58 7.17
C GLU A 64 -1.82 -9.11 6.31
N CYS A 65 -1.22 -8.23 5.52
CA CYS A 65 -0.05 -8.56 4.71
C CYS A 65 1.18 -8.59 5.62
N ARG A 66 1.73 -9.79 5.83
CA ARG A 66 2.99 -9.97 6.56
C ARG A 66 4.15 -9.51 5.68
N LYS A 67 5.04 -8.66 6.21
CA LYS A 67 6.27 -8.27 5.48
C LYS A 67 7.17 -9.48 5.21
N THR A 68 7.66 -9.59 3.99
CA THR A 68 8.66 -10.60 3.58
C THR A 68 9.99 -10.35 4.28
N THR A 69 10.73 -11.40 4.63
CA THR A 69 12.09 -11.32 5.23
C THR A 69 13.09 -10.60 4.32
N ILE A 70 12.86 -10.59 3.01
CA ILE A 70 13.60 -9.80 2.02
C ILE A 70 13.52 -8.29 2.28
N TRP A 71 12.41 -7.77 2.84
CA TRP A 71 12.29 -6.34 3.18
C TRP A 71 13.23 -5.93 4.32
N LEU A 72 13.41 -6.83 5.30
CA LEU A 72 14.37 -6.63 6.40
C LEU A 72 15.81 -6.58 5.87
N LEU A 73 16.15 -7.49 4.96
CA LEU A 73 17.44 -7.50 4.29
C LEU A 73 17.63 -6.22 3.45
N TRP A 74 16.59 -5.75 2.75
CA TRP A 74 16.63 -4.48 2.03
C TRP A 74 16.90 -3.27 2.92
N LYS A 75 16.24 -3.16 4.08
CA LYS A 75 16.47 -2.04 5.02
C LYS A 75 17.95 -1.96 5.45
N VAL A 76 18.63 -3.09 5.53
CA VAL A 76 20.06 -3.20 5.87
C VAL A 76 20.96 -2.98 4.65
N LEU A 77 20.60 -3.54 3.50
CA LEU A 77 21.45 -3.64 2.30
C LEU A 77 21.24 -2.49 1.30
N ARG A 78 20.29 -1.56 1.51
CA ARG A 78 20.07 -0.36 0.65
C ARG A 78 21.32 0.53 0.45
N ARG A 79 22.39 0.28 1.21
CA ARG A 79 23.68 0.96 1.08
C ARG A 79 24.60 0.37 0.02
N ILE A 80 24.24 -0.77 -0.59
CA ILE A 80 25.16 -1.59 -1.40
C ILE A 80 25.00 -1.33 -2.92
N GLY A 81 23.85 -0.84 -3.41
CA GLY A 81 23.71 -0.38 -4.80
C GLY A 81 22.28 -0.34 -5.35
N LYS A 82 22.05 0.47 -6.40
CA LYS A 82 20.73 0.74 -7.02
C LYS A 82 20.01 -0.51 -7.57
N THR A 83 20.74 -1.47 -8.13
CA THR A 83 20.16 -2.70 -8.72
C THR A 83 19.49 -3.58 -7.66
N PHE A 84 20.00 -3.55 -6.42
CA PHE A 84 19.41 -4.26 -5.30
C PHE A 84 18.08 -3.63 -4.85
N ASP A 85 17.95 -2.30 -5.00
CA ASP A 85 16.72 -1.58 -4.68
C ASP A 85 15.58 -1.96 -5.65
N GLU A 86 15.86 -2.03 -6.95
CA GLU A 86 14.85 -2.40 -7.96
C GLU A 86 14.30 -3.82 -7.75
N LEU A 87 15.20 -4.79 -7.51
CA LEU A 87 14.80 -6.17 -7.24
C LEU A 87 13.95 -6.27 -5.96
N ALA A 88 14.37 -5.60 -4.89
CA ALA A 88 13.63 -5.59 -3.63
C ALA A 88 12.26 -4.93 -3.77
N ILE A 89 12.15 -3.82 -4.51
CA ILE A 89 10.89 -3.13 -4.80
C ILE A 89 9.96 -4.06 -5.59
N SER A 90 10.47 -4.74 -6.61
CA SER A 90 9.69 -5.67 -7.44
C SER A 90 9.14 -6.83 -6.61
N ILE A 91 9.99 -7.50 -5.82
CA ILE A 91 9.57 -8.60 -4.93
C ILE A 91 8.51 -8.11 -3.94
N TYR A 92 8.67 -6.91 -3.40
CA TYR A 92 7.73 -6.37 -2.43
C TYR A 92 6.38 -6.00 -3.06
N ALA A 93 6.38 -5.42 -4.25
CA ALA A 93 5.16 -5.13 -5.00
C ALA A 93 4.42 -6.42 -5.41
N GLN A 94 5.16 -7.44 -5.84
CA GLN A 94 4.61 -8.76 -6.17
C GLN A 94 3.96 -9.42 -4.95
N HIS A 95 4.66 -9.44 -3.81
CA HIS A 95 4.13 -10.00 -2.56
C HIS A 95 2.89 -9.24 -2.06
N PHE A 96 2.87 -7.92 -2.23
CA PHE A 96 1.68 -7.14 -1.88
C PHE A 96 0.51 -7.45 -2.81
N ALA A 97 0.75 -7.53 -4.12
CA ALA A 97 -0.27 -7.90 -5.10
C ALA A 97 -0.91 -9.25 -4.74
N GLU A 98 -0.10 -10.27 -4.46
CA GLU A 98 -0.59 -11.59 -4.01
C GLU A 98 -1.39 -11.53 -2.71
N CYS A 99 -1.04 -10.61 -1.81
CA CYS A 99 -1.83 -10.38 -0.60
C CYS A 99 -3.20 -9.77 -0.93
N VAL A 100 -3.27 -8.82 -1.86
CA VAL A 100 -4.54 -8.25 -2.34
C VAL A 100 -5.43 -9.34 -2.92
N GLU A 101 -4.88 -10.23 -3.74
CA GLU A 101 -5.62 -11.34 -4.36
C GLU A 101 -6.20 -12.34 -3.35
N LYS A 102 -5.55 -12.51 -2.19
CA LYS A 102 -6.07 -13.36 -1.12
C LYS A 102 -7.21 -12.71 -0.35
N GLY A 103 -7.25 -11.38 -0.32
CA GLY A 103 -8.23 -10.60 0.43
C GLY A 103 -9.45 -10.18 -0.39
N PHE A 104 -9.34 -10.13 -1.71
CA PHE A 104 -10.37 -9.61 -2.61
C PHE A 104 -10.51 -10.46 -3.87
N ASP A 105 -11.75 -10.69 -4.28
CA ASP A 105 -12.03 -11.21 -5.62
C ASP A 105 -11.88 -10.08 -6.66
N LEU A 106 -10.68 -9.90 -7.20
CA LEU A 106 -10.38 -8.85 -8.16
C LEU A 106 -11.14 -8.97 -9.48
N SER A 107 -11.74 -10.13 -9.77
CA SER A 107 -12.58 -10.28 -10.97
C SER A 107 -13.88 -9.49 -10.86
N SER A 108 -14.38 -9.28 -9.62
CA SER A 108 -15.60 -8.53 -9.30
C SER A 108 -15.48 -7.00 -9.42
N PHE A 109 -14.26 -6.48 -9.60
CA PHE A 109 -14.00 -5.05 -9.71
C PHE A 109 -13.82 -4.61 -11.16
N ASP A 110 -14.27 -3.41 -11.49
CA ASP A 110 -14.12 -2.83 -12.84
C ASP A 110 -12.83 -2.02 -13.02
N LEU A 111 -12.29 -1.47 -11.94
CA LEU A 111 -11.17 -0.52 -11.96
C LEU A 111 -10.30 -0.67 -10.71
N ILE A 112 -8.98 -0.53 -10.88
CA ILE A 112 -8.03 -0.41 -9.77
C ILE A 112 -7.60 1.06 -9.64
N HIS A 113 -7.77 1.68 -8.47
CA HIS A 113 -7.25 3.02 -8.20
C HIS A 113 -6.07 2.96 -7.23
N ALA A 114 -4.86 3.16 -7.76
CA ALA A 114 -3.65 3.30 -6.97
C ALA A 114 -3.40 4.75 -6.53
N HIS A 115 -2.93 4.90 -5.29
CA HIS A 115 -2.51 6.19 -4.77
C HIS A 115 -1.15 6.11 -4.06
N GLY A 116 -0.26 7.03 -4.41
CA GLY A 116 1.06 7.18 -3.82
C GLY A 116 2.16 6.35 -4.51
N MET A 117 3.40 6.79 -4.29
CA MET A 117 4.60 6.18 -4.89
C MET A 117 5.55 5.56 -3.85
N TYR A 118 5.20 5.60 -2.56
CA TYR A 118 6.00 5.00 -1.49
C TYR A 118 5.99 3.47 -1.51
N THR A 119 6.89 2.83 -0.76
CA THR A 119 7.18 1.39 -0.83
C THR A 119 6.05 0.50 -0.26
N PRO A 120 5.47 -0.44 -1.05
CA PRO A 120 5.70 -0.69 -2.48
C PRO A 120 4.93 0.35 -3.30
N PRO A 121 5.51 0.89 -4.38
CA PRO A 121 4.83 1.90 -5.20
C PRO A 121 3.46 1.39 -5.60
N ALA A 122 2.39 2.09 -5.20
CA ALA A 122 1.03 1.60 -5.40
C ALA A 122 0.72 1.40 -6.89
N GLY A 123 1.32 2.23 -7.75
CA GLY A 123 1.25 2.08 -9.20
C GLY A 123 1.85 0.77 -9.72
N LEU A 124 2.95 0.28 -9.15
CA LEU A 124 3.56 -0.98 -9.54
C LEU A 124 2.67 -2.17 -9.15
N VAL A 125 2.11 -2.13 -7.94
CA VAL A 125 1.13 -3.13 -7.48
C VAL A 125 -0.08 -3.15 -8.41
N ALA A 126 -0.66 -1.98 -8.70
CA ALA A 126 -1.82 -1.88 -9.58
C ALA A 126 -1.50 -2.35 -11.00
N GLN A 127 -0.30 -2.09 -11.52
CA GLN A 127 0.13 -2.61 -12.82
C GLN A 127 0.20 -4.15 -12.83
N ILE A 128 0.76 -4.77 -11.78
CA ILE A 128 0.83 -6.23 -11.64
C ILE A 128 -0.58 -6.83 -11.68
N LEU A 129 -1.48 -6.32 -10.84
CA LEU A 129 -2.87 -6.79 -10.76
C LEU A 129 -3.66 -6.51 -12.04
N SER A 130 -3.49 -5.33 -12.62
CA SER A 130 -4.12 -4.91 -13.89
C SER A 130 -3.80 -5.89 -15.01
N ARG A 131 -2.53 -6.27 -15.16
CA ARG A 131 -2.10 -7.24 -16.18
C ARG A 131 -2.68 -8.62 -15.92
N LYS A 132 -2.71 -9.06 -14.65
CA LYS A 132 -3.16 -10.41 -14.29
C LYS A 132 -4.67 -10.60 -14.47
N TYR A 133 -5.46 -9.57 -14.19
CA TYR A 133 -6.94 -9.64 -14.23
C TYR A 133 -7.55 -8.90 -15.43
N SER A 134 -6.72 -8.35 -16.32
CA SER A 134 -7.16 -7.52 -17.45
C SER A 134 -8.07 -6.36 -17.03
N LYS A 135 -7.75 -5.71 -15.91
CA LYS A 135 -8.50 -4.57 -15.37
C LYS A 135 -7.76 -3.26 -15.63
N PRO A 136 -8.44 -2.18 -16.06
CA PRO A 136 -7.80 -0.86 -16.13
C PRO A 136 -7.36 -0.39 -14.74
N TYR A 137 -6.36 0.48 -14.68
CA TYR A 137 -5.96 1.14 -13.44
C TYR A 137 -5.70 2.63 -13.62
N VAL A 138 -6.00 3.40 -12.58
CA VAL A 138 -5.66 4.82 -12.46
C VAL A 138 -4.63 4.98 -11.36
N LEU A 139 -3.55 5.69 -11.65
CA LEU A 139 -2.54 6.07 -10.67
C LEU A 139 -2.69 7.55 -10.33
N THR A 140 -2.81 7.86 -9.04
CA THR A 140 -2.74 9.23 -8.53
C THR A 140 -1.54 9.37 -7.61
N VAL A 141 -0.67 10.34 -7.90
CA VAL A 141 0.53 10.63 -7.10
C VAL A 141 0.49 12.09 -6.64
N HIS A 142 1.21 12.41 -5.58
CA HIS A 142 1.41 13.80 -5.20
C HIS A 142 2.36 14.49 -6.18
N GLY A 143 2.24 15.81 -6.32
CA GLY A 143 3.20 16.58 -7.14
C GLY A 143 4.64 16.46 -6.62
N SER A 144 4.81 16.20 -5.32
CA SER A 144 6.11 15.90 -4.71
C SER A 144 6.68 14.51 -5.06
N ASP A 145 5.87 13.64 -5.65
CA ASP A 145 6.27 12.27 -5.99
C ASP A 145 6.89 12.18 -7.40
N VAL A 146 6.85 13.27 -8.21
CA VAL A 146 7.30 13.33 -9.61
C VAL A 146 8.47 14.30 -9.77
#